data_AF-A0A536CFZ6-F1
#
_entry.id   AF-A0A536CFZ6-F1
#
_cell.length_a   1.000
_cell.length_b   1.000
_cell.length_c   1.000
_cell.angle_alpha   90.00
_cell.angle_beta   90.00
_cell.angle_gamma   90.00
#
_symmetry.space_group_name_H-M   'P 1'
#
loop_
_entity.id
_entity.type
_entity.pdbx_description
1 polymer ?
#
loop_
_entity_poly.entity_id
_entity_poly.type
_entity_poly.pdbx_seq_one_letter_code
_entity_poly.pdbx_strand_id
1 'polypeptide(L)'
;MSRRYRPFDPFEREPFDGPREIRFPRPPRRVWLGGLLFLIAIVIFIFASPIVSVITELQWYDALGLKDVYTTRLFLQVALFVGSFAISFIYLAANVVLALRVRSGPGLRAVGIRRAIVRSAAGGLALSAAALVALILSGGAGTQWQALALFQHSSPTGMVDP
;
A
#
# COMPACT_ATOMS: atom_id res chain seq x y z
N MET A 1 -34.65 -24.76 45.92
CA MET A 1 -33.34 -25.31 45.49
C MET A 1 -32.24 -24.33 45.89
N SER A 2 -31.59 -24.57 47.03
CA SER A 2 -30.52 -23.72 47.56
C SER A 2 -29.20 -24.02 46.83
N ARG A 3 -28.60 -23.01 46.18
CA ARG A 3 -27.25 -23.14 45.60
C ARG A 3 -26.25 -23.26 46.76
N ARG A 4 -25.60 -24.41 46.89
CA ARG A 4 -24.48 -24.60 47.83
C ARG A 4 -23.38 -23.60 47.45
N TYR A 5 -23.09 -22.69 48.38
CA TYR A 5 -21.90 -21.84 48.29
C TYR A 5 -20.67 -22.73 48.42
N ARG A 6 -19.83 -22.75 47.37
CA ARG A 6 -18.53 -23.41 47.38
C ARG A 6 -17.50 -22.34 47.80
N PRO A 7 -16.77 -22.52 48.90
CA PRO A 7 -15.76 -21.56 49.32
C PRO A 7 -14.70 -21.40 48.23
N PHE A 8 -14.26 -20.16 48.01
CA PHE A 8 -13.11 -19.87 47.17
C PHE A 8 -11.86 -20.46 47.84
N ASP A 9 -11.32 -21.54 47.29
CA ASP A 9 -10.08 -22.15 47.77
C ASP A 9 -8.90 -21.67 46.89
N PRO A 10 -8.02 -20.81 47.41
CA PRO A 10 -6.89 -20.28 46.65
C PRO A 10 -5.83 -21.34 46.31
N PHE A 11 -5.90 -22.55 46.86
CA PHE A 11 -4.92 -23.63 46.68
C PHE A 11 -5.39 -24.74 45.74
N GLU A 12 -6.61 -24.66 45.19
CA GLU A 12 -7.14 -25.61 44.19
C GLU A 12 -6.64 -25.31 42.76
N ARG A 13 -5.75 -24.31 42.59
CA ARG A 13 -5.17 -23.95 41.30
C ARG A 13 -4.11 -24.98 40.91
N GLU A 14 -4.37 -25.76 39.87
CA GLU A 14 -3.38 -26.64 39.28
C GLU A 14 -2.17 -25.80 38.77
N PRO A 15 -0.91 -26.22 39.01
CA PRO A 15 0.28 -25.46 38.62
C PRO A 15 0.44 -25.22 37.11
N PHE A 16 -0.39 -25.90 36.31
CA PHE A 16 -0.34 -25.90 34.84
C PHE A 16 -1.69 -25.54 34.24
N ASP A 17 -2.26 -24.39 34.64
CA ASP A 17 -3.25 -23.71 33.79
C ASP A 17 -2.57 -23.47 32.43
N GLY A 18 -3.01 -24.22 31.40
CA GLY A 18 -2.53 -24.09 30.03
C GLY A 18 -2.66 -22.65 29.52
N PRO A 19 -2.00 -22.29 28.40
CA PRO A 19 -2.01 -20.92 27.89
C PRO A 19 -3.45 -20.42 27.82
N ARG A 20 -3.80 -19.41 28.63
CA ARG A 20 -5.12 -18.78 28.58
C ARG A 20 -5.34 -18.36 27.14
N GLU A 21 -6.25 -19.04 26.43
CA GLU A 21 -6.64 -18.65 25.09
C GLU A 21 -7.19 -17.23 25.17
N ILE A 22 -6.37 -16.24 24.81
CA ILE A 22 -6.78 -14.84 24.71
C ILE A 22 -7.78 -14.79 23.55
N ARG A 23 -9.06 -14.99 23.88
CA ARG A 23 -10.17 -14.80 22.94
C ARG A 23 -10.33 -13.31 22.75
N PHE A 24 -9.76 -12.78 21.66
CA PHE A 24 -10.05 -11.42 21.25
C PHE A 24 -11.55 -11.29 20.96
N PRO A 25 -12.29 -10.41 21.65
CA PRO A 25 -13.69 -10.16 21.35
C PRO A 25 -13.79 -9.64 19.92
N ARG A 26 -14.61 -10.27 19.07
CA ARG A 26 -14.87 -9.78 17.71
C ARG A 26 -15.56 -8.42 17.84
N PRO A 27 -14.97 -7.32 17.35
CA PRO A 27 -15.60 -6.01 17.49
C PRO A 27 -16.96 -6.00 16.79
N PRO A 28 -18.00 -5.38 17.39
CA PRO A 28 -19.34 -5.36 16.83
C PRO A 28 -19.36 -4.64 15.47
N ARG A 29 -20.25 -5.05 14.56
CA ARG A 29 -20.36 -4.52 13.19
C ARG A 29 -20.43 -2.97 13.11
N ARG A 30 -20.96 -2.33 14.15
CA ARG A 30 -21.06 -0.86 14.26
C ARG A 30 -19.69 -0.17 14.34
N VAL A 31 -18.70 -0.80 14.99
CA VAL A 31 -17.33 -0.27 15.08
C VAL A 31 -16.63 -0.32 13.73
N TRP A 32 -16.87 -1.39 12.95
CA TRP A 32 -16.39 -1.48 11.57
C TRP A 32 -17.01 -0.41 10.66
N LEU A 33 -18.30 -0.13 10.80
CA LEU A 33 -18.97 0.92 10.03
C LEU A 33 -18.40 2.31 10.38
N GLY A 34 -18.21 2.61 11.68
CA GLY A 34 -17.60 3.86 12.13
C GLY A 34 -16.15 4.00 11.65
N GLY A 35 -15.36 2.92 11.71
CA GLY A 35 -13.99 2.90 11.20
C GLY A 35 -13.91 3.10 9.68
N LEU A 36 -14.82 2.50 8.92
CA LEU A 36 -14.92 2.71 7.47
C LEU A 36 -15.28 4.16 7.13
N LEU A 37 -16.28 4.75 7.80
CA LEU A 37 -16.66 6.15 7.60
C LEU A 37 -15.51 7.10 7.94
N PHE A 38 -14.79 6.84 9.03
CA PHE A 38 -13.62 7.62 9.41
C PHE A 38 -12.50 7.51 8.37
N LEU A 39 -12.20 6.31 7.87
CA LEU A 39 -11.24 6.10 6.81
C LEU A 39 -11.64 6.86 5.53
N ILE A 40 -12.91 6.81 5.14
CA ILE A 40 -13.44 7.56 3.99
C ILE A 40 -13.26 9.06 4.20
N ALA A 41 -13.56 9.57 5.40
CA ALA A 41 -13.39 10.98 5.71
C ALA A 41 -11.92 11.43 5.61
N ILE A 42 -10.98 10.61 6.08
CA ILE A 42 -9.54 10.86 5.92
C ILE A 42 -9.14 10.88 4.46
N VAL A 43 -9.59 9.90 3.67
CA VAL A 43 -9.30 9.82 2.24
C VAL A 43 -9.82 11.09 1.54
N ILE A 44 -11.08 11.47 1.79
CA ILE A 44 -11.65 12.71 1.23
C ILE A 44 -10.82 13.92 1.64
N PHE A 45 -10.45 14.04 2.91
CA PHE A 45 -9.68 15.18 3.40
C PHE A 45 -8.30 15.30 2.72
N ILE A 46 -7.59 14.18 2.55
CA ILE A 46 -6.28 14.14 1.90
C ILE A 46 -6.38 14.48 0.41
N PHE A 47 -7.39 13.95 -0.28
CA PHE A 47 -7.52 14.12 -1.74
C PHE A 47 -8.31 15.37 -2.16
N ALA A 48 -9.08 16.01 -1.27
CA ALA A 48 -9.85 17.20 -1.60
C ALA A 48 -8.95 18.36 -2.06
N SER A 49 -7.89 18.64 -1.31
CA SER A 49 -6.95 19.73 -1.63
C SER A 49 -6.32 19.60 -3.03
N PRO A 50 -5.66 18.47 -3.39
CA PRO A 50 -5.07 18.33 -4.72
C PRO A 50 -6.11 18.33 -5.84
N ILE A 51 -7.31 17.77 -5.63
CA ILE A 51 -8.39 17.80 -6.65
C ILE A 51 -8.83 19.24 -6.91
N VAL A 52 -9.09 20.02 -5.86
CA VAL A 52 -9.47 21.42 -5.99
C VAL A 52 -8.36 22.21 -6.70
N SER A 53 -7.10 21.96 -6.35
CA SER A 53 -5.95 22.58 -7.02
C SER A 53 -5.92 22.27 -8.53
N VAL A 54 -6.14 21.01 -8.92
CA VAL A 54 -6.14 20.61 -10.33
C VAL A 54 -7.28 21.27 -11.09
N ILE A 55 -8.50 21.29 -10.52
CA ILE A 55 -9.65 21.94 -11.16
C ILE A 55 -9.39 23.45 -11.31
N THR A 56 -8.86 24.09 -10.27
CA THR A 56 -8.58 25.53 -10.26
C THR A 56 -7.51 25.89 -11.29
N GLU A 57 -6.40 25.15 -11.34
CA GLU A 57 -5.36 25.37 -12.35
C GLU A 57 -5.88 25.09 -13.76
N LEU A 58 -6.67 24.03 -13.95
CA LEU A 58 -7.22 23.70 -15.27
C LEU A 58 -8.11 24.83 -15.81
N GLN A 59 -8.99 25.40 -14.97
CA GLN A 59 -9.82 26.54 -15.35
C GLN A 59 -8.99 27.81 -15.62
N TRP A 60 -7.94 28.04 -14.82
CA TRP A 60 -7.04 29.17 -15.02
C TRP A 60 -6.26 29.07 -16.34
N TYR A 61 -5.69 27.90 -16.65
CA TYR A 61 -5.00 27.65 -17.92
C TYR A 61 -5.95 27.70 -19.12
N ASP A 62 -7.20 27.26 -18.95
CA ASP A 62 -8.23 27.35 -20.00
C ASP A 62 -8.59 28.81 -20.32
N ALA A 63 -8.74 29.66 -19.31
CA ALA A 63 -8.98 31.09 -19.48
C ALA A 63 -7.85 31.82 -20.21
N LEU A 64 -6.62 31.29 -20.14
CA LEU A 64 -5.44 31.81 -20.85
C LEU A 64 -5.26 31.20 -22.25
N GLY A 65 -6.10 30.24 -22.66
CA GLY A 65 -5.93 29.48 -23.91
C GLY A 65 -4.74 28.51 -23.89
N LEU A 66 -4.21 28.18 -22.72
CA LEU A 66 -3.03 27.33 -22.51
C LEU A 66 -3.38 25.95 -21.91
N LYS A 67 -4.65 25.54 -22.01
CA LYS A 67 -5.16 24.27 -21.46
C LYS A 67 -4.30 23.06 -21.85
N ASP A 68 -3.90 22.97 -23.11
CA ASP A 68 -3.13 21.84 -23.63
C ASP A 68 -1.75 21.69 -22.96
N VAL A 69 -1.14 22.81 -22.54
CA VAL A 69 0.14 22.79 -21.82
C VAL A 69 -0.05 22.17 -20.44
N TYR A 70 -1.11 22.55 -19.73
CA TYR A 70 -1.40 22.02 -18.40
C TYR A 70 -1.76 20.54 -18.43
N THR A 71 -2.61 20.11 -19.37
CA THR A 71 -3.00 18.71 -19.51
C THR A 71 -1.81 17.83 -19.89
N THR A 72 -0.91 18.32 -20.75
CA THR A 72 0.32 17.62 -21.12
C THR A 72 1.26 17.49 -19.92
N ARG A 73 1.47 18.58 -19.16
CA ARG A 73 2.24 18.55 -17.90
C ARG A 73 1.65 17.53 -16.92
N LEU A 74 0.34 17.58 -16.67
CA LEU A 74 -0.34 16.69 -15.74
C LEU A 74 -0.21 15.22 -16.18
N PHE A 75 -0.36 14.96 -17.48
CA PHE A 75 -0.18 13.63 -18.05
C PHE A 75 1.23 13.08 -17.79
N LEU A 76 2.28 13.88 -18.05
CA LEU A 76 3.66 13.46 -17.79
C LEU A 76 3.93 13.19 -16.30
N GLN A 77 3.40 14.03 -15.41
CA GLN A 77 3.53 13.84 -13.97
C GLN A 77 2.88 12.52 -13.52
N VAL A 78 1.66 12.24 -13.99
CA VAL A 78 0.95 10.99 -13.69
C VAL A 78 1.64 9.78 -14.32
N ALA A 79 2.10 9.90 -15.57
CA ALA A 79 2.80 8.83 -16.27
C ALA A 79 4.10 8.45 -15.55
N LEU A 80 4.88 9.43 -15.08
CA LEU A 80 6.09 9.18 -14.29
C LEU A 80 5.79 8.52 -12.95
N PHE A 81 4.76 8.99 -12.24
CA PHE A 81 4.34 8.36 -11.00
C PHE A 81 3.90 6.90 -11.20
N VAL A 82 3.00 6.65 -12.15
CA VAL A 82 2.46 5.30 -12.43
C VAL A 82 3.56 4.39 -12.98
N GLY A 83 4.40 4.88 -13.90
CA GLY A 83 5.49 4.12 -14.48
C GLY A 83 6.53 3.72 -13.44
N SER A 84 7.00 4.66 -12.63
CA SER A 84 7.95 4.37 -11.54
C SER A 84 7.35 3.43 -10.49
N PHE A 85 6.09 3.65 -10.09
CA PHE A 85 5.38 2.77 -9.18
C PHE A 85 5.31 1.33 -9.74
N ALA A 86 4.91 1.17 -10.99
CA ALA A 86 4.80 -0.14 -11.63
C ALA A 86 6.15 -0.86 -11.66
N ILE A 87 7.22 -0.17 -12.08
CA ILE A 87 8.58 -0.73 -12.13
C ILE A 87 9.05 -1.16 -10.73
N SER A 88 8.97 -0.26 -9.74
CA SER A 88 9.38 -0.55 -8.37
C SER A 88 8.55 -1.67 -7.74
N PHE A 89 7.23 -1.66 -7.95
CA PHE A 89 6.34 -2.69 -7.41
C PHE A 89 6.60 -4.05 -8.05
N ILE A 90 6.75 -4.14 -9.37
CA ILE A 90 7.07 -5.40 -10.06
C ILE A 90 8.40 -5.95 -9.53
N TYR A 91 9.42 -5.10 -9.40
CA TYR A 91 10.71 -5.50 -8.88
C TYR A 91 10.62 -6.02 -7.44
N LEU A 92 9.97 -5.29 -6.53
CA LEU A 92 9.81 -5.73 -5.14
C LEU A 92 8.92 -6.97 -5.02
N ALA A 93 7.82 -7.05 -5.77
CA ALA A 93 6.91 -8.19 -5.77
C ALA A 93 7.63 -9.45 -6.26
N ALA A 94 8.46 -9.36 -7.30
CA ALA A 94 9.30 -10.46 -7.76
C ALA A 94 10.26 -10.93 -6.66
N ASN A 95 10.94 -10.01 -5.98
CA ASN A 95 11.82 -10.31 -4.85
C ASN A 95 11.07 -10.99 -3.69
N VAL A 96 9.89 -10.49 -3.32
CA VAL A 96 9.04 -11.09 -2.28
C VAL A 96 8.63 -12.52 -2.66
N VAL A 97 8.18 -12.74 -3.91
CA VAL A 97 7.79 -14.07 -4.39
C VAL A 97 8.98 -15.03 -4.36
N LEU A 98 10.17 -14.59 -4.77
CA LEU A 98 11.40 -15.38 -4.71
C LEU A 98 11.77 -15.71 -3.26
N ALA A 99 11.78 -14.74 -2.36
CA ALA A 99 12.09 -14.94 -0.94
C ALA A 99 11.13 -15.93 -0.28
N LEU A 100 9.82 -15.81 -0.55
CA LEU A 100 8.82 -16.73 -0.02
C LEU A 100 8.96 -18.15 -0.61
N ARG A 101 9.35 -18.27 -1.89
CA ARG A 101 9.67 -19.56 -2.52
C ARG A 101 10.88 -20.22 -1.86
N VAL A 102 11.96 -19.48 -1.64
CA VAL A 102 13.18 -19.98 -0.98
C VAL A 102 12.89 -20.39 0.46
N ARG A 103 12.18 -19.56 1.22
CA ARG A 103 11.76 -19.85 2.60
C ARG A 103 10.95 -21.14 2.73
N SER A 104 10.19 -21.51 1.70
CA SER A 104 9.30 -22.67 1.75
C SER A 104 10.01 -24.02 1.64
N GLY A 105 11.32 -24.07 1.36
CA GLY A 105 12.22 -25.22 1.54
C GLY A 105 11.87 -26.58 0.86
N PRO A 106 12.85 -27.46 0.57
CA PRO A 106 12.59 -28.81 0.06
C PRO A 106 11.80 -29.70 1.04
N GLY A 107 11.94 -29.49 2.35
CA GLY A 107 11.35 -30.35 3.38
C GLY A 107 9.81 -30.37 3.42
N LEU A 108 9.15 -29.31 2.95
CA LEU A 108 7.68 -29.25 2.86
C LEU A 108 7.15 -29.80 1.51
N ARG A 109 7.99 -29.84 0.47
CA ARG A 109 7.66 -30.47 -0.82
C ARG A 109 7.63 -32.00 -0.73
N ALA A 110 8.43 -32.59 0.17
CA ALA A 110 8.44 -34.03 0.44
C ALA A 110 7.09 -34.55 0.99
N VAL A 111 6.28 -33.69 1.61
CA VAL A 111 4.97 -34.04 2.21
C VAL A 111 3.79 -33.76 1.25
N GLY A 112 4.04 -33.30 0.01
CA GLY A 112 2.99 -33.13 -1.01
C GLY A 112 2.00 -31.97 -0.78
N ILE A 113 2.16 -31.19 0.30
CA ILE A 113 1.27 -30.07 0.62
C ILE A 113 1.65 -28.86 -0.25
N ARG A 114 0.89 -28.63 -1.34
CA ARG A 114 0.98 -27.39 -2.12
C ARG A 114 0.34 -26.23 -1.35
N ARG A 115 1.05 -25.65 -0.39
CA ARG A 115 0.58 -24.42 0.26
C ARG A 115 0.73 -23.26 -0.73
N ALA A 116 -0.34 -22.50 -0.96
CA ALA A 116 -0.28 -21.30 -1.78
C ALA A 116 0.56 -20.22 -1.06
N ILE A 117 1.84 -20.15 -1.42
CA ILE A 117 2.85 -19.29 -0.79
C ILE A 117 2.43 -17.81 -0.80
N VAL A 118 1.87 -17.35 -1.93
CA VAL A 118 1.44 -15.97 -2.14
C VAL A 118 0.11 -15.65 -1.45
N ARG A 119 -0.80 -16.63 -1.32
CA ARG A 119 -2.11 -16.47 -0.64
C ARG A 119 -2.02 -16.64 0.88
N SER A 120 -0.83 -16.85 1.43
CA SER A 120 -0.63 -16.89 2.88
C SER A 120 -0.74 -15.48 3.47
N ALA A 121 -1.16 -15.35 4.74
CA ALA A 121 -1.20 -14.05 5.43
C ALA A 121 0.17 -13.33 5.38
N ALA A 122 1.27 -14.09 5.49
CA ALA A 122 2.62 -13.55 5.34
C ALA A 122 2.92 -13.07 3.92
N GLY A 123 2.45 -13.79 2.89
CA GLY A 123 2.57 -13.37 1.49
C GLY A 123 1.77 -12.10 1.19
N GLY A 124 0.53 -12.02 1.71
CA GLY A 124 -0.29 -10.81 1.63
C GLY A 124 0.38 -9.61 2.29
N LEU A 125 0.84 -9.75 3.54
CA LEU A 125 1.54 -8.70 4.26
C LEU A 125 2.83 -8.24 3.56
N ALA A 126 3.64 -9.18 3.04
CA ALA A 126 4.87 -8.86 2.34
C ALA A 126 4.60 -8.12 1.02
N LEU A 127 3.55 -8.50 0.27
CA LEU A 127 3.14 -7.79 -0.94
C LEU A 127 2.54 -6.42 -0.64
N SER A 128 1.77 -6.28 0.44
CA SER A 128 1.28 -4.98 0.90
C SER A 128 2.43 -4.06 1.30
N ALA A 129 3.42 -4.57 2.04
CA ALA A 129 4.63 -3.83 2.37
C ALA A 129 5.40 -3.41 1.11
N ALA A 130 5.54 -4.32 0.14
CA ALA A 130 6.16 -4.01 -1.15
C ALA A 130 5.43 -2.89 -1.90
N ALA A 131 4.10 -2.90 -1.92
CA ALA A 131 3.30 -1.84 -2.51
C ALA A 131 3.50 -0.50 -1.80
N LEU A 132 3.54 -0.48 -0.47
CA LEU A 132 3.80 0.73 0.31
C LEU A 132 5.19 1.30 0.02
N VAL A 133 6.22 0.45 -0.03
CA VAL A 133 7.58 0.89 -0.37
C VAL A 133 7.64 1.43 -1.80
N ALA A 134 7.00 0.74 -2.77
CA ALA A 134 6.93 1.22 -4.14
C ALA A 134 6.22 2.58 -4.26
N LEU A 135 5.15 2.81 -3.51
CA LEU A 135 4.45 4.11 -3.46
C LEU A 135 5.35 5.22 -2.92
N ILE A 136 6.15 4.94 -1.89
CA ILE A 136 7.09 5.91 -1.32
C ILE A 136 8.18 6.26 -2.34
N LEU A 137 8.73 5.25 -3.03
CA LEU A 137 9.75 5.46 -4.06
C LEU A 137 9.21 6.25 -5.27
N SER A 138 7.95 6.02 -5.66
CA SER A 138 7.34 6.70 -6.81
C SER A 138 6.82 8.10 -6.51
N GLY A 139 6.61 8.46 -5.24
CA GLY A 139 5.96 9.70 -4.83
C GLY A 139 6.59 10.97 -5.41
N GLY A 140 7.92 10.99 -5.58
CA GLY A 140 8.66 12.11 -6.15
C GLY A 140 8.82 12.07 -7.68
N ALA A 141 8.48 10.97 -8.35
CA ALA A 141 8.79 10.80 -9.77
C ALA A 141 8.06 11.83 -10.64
N GLY A 142 6.83 12.19 -10.28
CA GLY A 142 6.04 13.20 -11.00
C GLY A 142 6.72 14.57 -11.06
N THR A 143 7.57 14.95 -10.11
CA THR A 143 8.24 16.26 -10.13
C THR A 143 9.28 16.38 -11.25
N GLN A 144 9.70 15.25 -11.84
CA GLN A 144 10.70 15.18 -12.91
C GLN A 144 10.10 15.27 -14.33
N TRP A 145 8.85 15.70 -14.45
CA TRP A 145 8.15 15.82 -15.74
C TRP A 145 8.89 16.70 -16.76
N GLN A 146 9.60 17.74 -16.31
CA GLN A 146 10.40 18.61 -17.19
C GLN A 146 11.56 17.84 -17.82
N ALA A 147 12.27 17.03 -17.03
CA ALA A 147 13.36 16.20 -17.54
C ALA A 147 12.85 15.20 -18.57
N LEU A 148 11.68 14.58 -18.34
CA LEU A 148 11.07 13.68 -19.32
C LEU A 148 10.65 14.41 -20.60
N ALA A 149 10.06 15.60 -20.49
CA ALA A 149 9.68 16.41 -21.65
C ALA A 149 10.90 16.81 -22.48
N LEU A 150 11.99 17.24 -21.82
CA LEU A 150 13.25 17.58 -22.48
C LEU A 150 13.90 16.37 -23.15
N PHE A 151 13.85 15.20 -22.52
CA PHE A 151 14.34 13.96 -23.11
C PHE A 151 13.56 13.56 -24.37
N GLN A 152 12.23 13.68 -24.34
CA GLN A 152 11.37 13.33 -25.49
C GLN A 152 11.49 14.33 -26.65
N HIS A 153 11.77 15.60 -26.35
CA HIS A 153 11.84 16.69 -27.33
C HIS A 153 13.26 17.23 -27.52
N SER A 154 14.29 16.44 -27.21
CA SER A 154 15.69 16.86 -27.36
C SER A 154 16.01 17.16 -28.84
N SER A 155 16.48 18.36 -29.14
CA SER A 155 17.00 18.72 -30.47
C SER A 155 18.52 18.83 -30.42
N PRO A 156 19.27 18.29 -31.40
CA PRO A 156 20.71 18.45 -31.47
C PRO A 156 21.06 19.93 -31.56
N THR A 157 21.77 20.47 -30.57
CA THR A 157 22.14 21.90 -30.49
C THR A 157 23.40 22.22 -31.29
N GLY A 158 24.08 21.22 -31.86
CA GLY A 158 25.32 21.40 -32.63
C GLY A 158 26.51 21.93 -31.82
N MET A 159 26.33 22.16 -30.52
CA MET A 159 27.40 22.55 -29.60
C MET A 159 27.91 21.29 -28.90
N VAL A 160 29.20 21.02 -29.07
CA VAL A 160 29.94 20.12 -28.19
C VAL A 160 30.27 20.94 -26.96
N ASP A 161 29.77 20.53 -25.78
CA ASP A 161 30.19 21.13 -24.51
C ASP A 161 31.73 21.06 -24.43
N PRO A 162 32.41 22.19 -24.17
CA PRO A 162 33.88 22.27 -24.15
C PRO A 162 34.52 21.48 -23.01
#